data_AF-A0A952XWI8-F1
#
_entry.id   AF-A0A952XWI8-F1
#
_cell.length_a   1.000
_cell.length_b   1.000
_cell.length_c   1.000
_cell.angle_alpha   90.00
_cell.angle_beta   90.00
_cell.angle_gamma   90.00
#
_symmetry.space_group_name_H-M   'P 1'
#
loop_
_entity.id
_entity.type
_entity.pdbx_description
1 polymer ?
#
loop_
_entity_poly.entity_id
_entity_poly.type
_entity_poly.pdbx_seq_one_letter_code
_entity_poly.pdbx_strand_id
1 'polypeptide(L)'
;MTALIVMLLLPPGAWGQQPATPGDVPAGVFLWFPRNGVVPTAEDCATLVAEVKPSVKKAEDWLWGRVPEGSSGVLEFYLFVSQDRIDPTWSAEGDYDFGSVTWTAREGNVSRFLLRPDDHPDVELEGLIRRAEDSAVVEYTLLDVPAQNGTAMRTTWFCAFDEAQET
;
A
#
# COMPACT_ATOMS: atom_id res chain seq x y z
N MET A 1 33.66 42.34 -29.80
CA MET A 1 32.26 41.91 -29.53
C MET A 1 32.32 40.88 -28.42
N THR A 2 31.97 41.28 -27.20
CA THR A 2 32.15 40.51 -25.98
C THR A 2 30.86 39.73 -25.70
N ALA A 3 30.96 38.39 -25.64
CA ALA A 3 29.83 37.53 -25.29
C ALA A 3 29.65 37.50 -23.78
N LEU A 4 28.45 37.86 -23.30
CA LEU A 4 28.06 37.79 -21.90
C LEU A 4 27.51 36.38 -21.63
N ILE A 5 28.26 35.57 -20.88
CA ILE A 5 27.76 34.29 -20.36
C ILE A 5 26.98 34.59 -19.08
N VAL A 6 25.66 34.42 -19.13
CA VAL A 6 24.79 34.44 -17.94
C VAL A 6 24.88 33.06 -17.30
N MET A 7 25.66 32.93 -16.24
CA MET A 7 25.59 31.77 -15.34
C MET A 7 24.35 31.91 -14.46
N LEU A 8 23.29 31.17 -14.81
CA LEU A 8 22.14 30.94 -13.94
C LEU A 8 22.59 30.05 -12.77
N LEU A 9 22.75 30.66 -11.60
CA LEU A 9 22.90 29.98 -10.33
C LEU A 9 21.58 29.31 -9.96
N LEU A 10 21.50 27.99 -10.10
CA LEU A 10 20.43 27.19 -9.50
C LEU A 10 20.66 27.10 -7.99
N PRO A 11 19.62 27.26 -7.15
CA PRO A 11 19.75 27.12 -5.72
C PRO A 11 20.12 25.66 -5.34
N PRO A 12 21.08 25.45 -4.42
CA PRO A 12 21.37 24.12 -3.88
C PRO A 12 20.19 23.66 -3.02
N GLY A 13 19.45 22.64 -3.47
CA GLY A 13 18.32 22.09 -2.72
C GLY A 13 17.20 21.47 -3.56
N ALA A 14 17.19 21.67 -4.88
CA ALA A 14 16.28 20.97 -5.78
C ALA A 14 16.80 19.54 -6.05
N TRP A 15 16.77 18.68 -5.03
CA TRP A 15 16.78 17.25 -5.28
C TRP A 15 15.43 16.96 -5.92
N GLY A 16 15.44 16.68 -7.21
CA GLY A 16 14.23 16.33 -7.94
C GLY A 16 13.60 15.12 -7.28
N GLN A 17 12.55 15.35 -6.50
CA GLN A 17 11.52 14.34 -6.28
C GLN A 17 10.88 14.15 -7.65
N GLN A 18 11.40 13.20 -8.41
CA GLN A 18 10.75 12.81 -9.64
C GLN A 18 9.44 12.13 -9.21
N PRO A 19 8.26 12.66 -9.58
CA PRO A 19 7.00 12.02 -9.26
C PRO A 19 7.06 10.59 -9.78
N ALA A 20 6.61 9.63 -8.96
CA ALA A 20 6.62 8.23 -9.37
C ALA A 20 5.83 8.08 -10.67
N THR A 21 6.37 7.36 -11.64
CA THR A 21 5.65 7.08 -12.88
C THR A 21 4.61 5.98 -12.64
N PRO A 22 3.55 5.86 -13.46
CA PRO A 22 2.50 4.86 -13.25
C PRO A 22 3.00 3.40 -13.16
N GLY A 23 4.19 3.09 -13.69
CA GLY A 23 4.84 1.78 -13.57
C GLY A 23 5.61 1.54 -12.27
N ASP A 24 5.74 2.56 -11.41
CA ASP A 24 6.45 2.50 -10.12
C ASP A 24 5.51 2.20 -8.94
N VAL A 25 4.22 2.04 -9.21
CA VAL A 25 3.20 1.78 -8.19
C VAL A 25 3.01 0.26 -8.04
N PRO A 26 3.08 -0.30 -6.82
CA PRO A 26 2.75 -1.70 -6.57
C PRO A 26 1.23 -1.89 -6.58
N ALA A 27 0.59 -1.52 -7.69
CA ALA A 27 -0.85 -1.57 -7.84
C ALA A 27 -1.33 -3.02 -7.82
N GLY A 28 -2.49 -3.26 -7.21
CA GLY A 28 -3.06 -4.59 -7.09
C GLY A 28 -3.94 -4.72 -5.85
N VAL A 29 -4.38 -5.95 -5.63
CA VAL A 29 -5.16 -6.36 -4.46
C VAL A 29 -4.35 -7.38 -3.69
N PHE A 30 -4.23 -7.19 -2.38
CA PHE A 30 -3.39 -8.04 -1.53
C PHE A 30 -4.22 -8.61 -0.37
N LEU A 31 -4.02 -9.88 -0.05
CA LEU A 31 -4.73 -10.57 1.03
C LEU A 31 -4.05 -10.28 2.37
N TRP A 32 -4.81 -9.84 3.37
CA TRP A 32 -4.29 -9.55 4.71
C TRP A 32 -3.73 -10.80 5.39
N PHE A 33 -2.54 -10.67 6.01
CA PHE A 33 -1.92 -11.73 6.80
C PHE A 33 -2.30 -11.57 8.29
N PRO A 34 -3.10 -12.49 8.88
CA PRO A 34 -3.80 -12.25 10.15
C PRO A 34 -2.96 -12.44 11.42
N ARG A 35 -1.66 -12.73 11.33
CA ARG A 35 -0.82 -13.02 12.51
C ARG A 35 -0.09 -11.77 12.98
N ASN A 36 -0.58 -11.18 14.06
CA ASN A 36 0.00 -9.98 14.68
C ASN A 36 1.44 -10.22 15.15
N GLY A 37 2.33 -9.27 14.87
CA GLY A 37 3.72 -9.28 15.34
C GLY A 37 4.63 -10.29 14.64
N VAL A 38 4.14 -10.97 13.60
CA VAL A 38 4.91 -11.96 12.82
C VAL A 38 5.10 -11.44 11.39
N VAL A 39 6.34 -11.44 10.92
CA VAL A 39 6.66 -11.19 9.52
C VAL A 39 6.40 -12.48 8.74
N PRO A 40 5.50 -12.52 7.74
CA PRO A 40 5.23 -13.73 6.98
C PRO A 40 6.43 -14.12 6.12
N THR A 41 6.60 -15.42 5.94
CA THR A 41 7.44 -15.98 4.88
C THR A 41 6.65 -16.14 3.58
N ALA A 42 7.34 -16.41 2.48
CA ALA A 42 6.67 -16.77 1.22
C ALA A 42 5.81 -18.03 1.35
N GLU A 43 6.23 -19.00 2.17
CA GLU A 43 5.48 -20.24 2.45
C GLU A 43 4.22 -19.97 3.29
N ASP A 44 4.30 -19.06 4.26
CA ASP A 44 3.12 -18.60 5.00
C ASP A 44 2.08 -17.99 4.05
N CYS A 45 2.53 -17.15 3.11
CA CYS A 45 1.64 -16.56 2.12
C CYS A 45 1.05 -17.60 1.16
N ALA A 46 1.85 -18.54 0.66
CA ALA A 46 1.37 -19.61 -0.21
C ALA A 46 0.31 -20.48 0.50
N THR A 47 0.54 -20.80 1.78
CA THR A 47 -0.40 -21.56 2.62
C THR A 47 -1.70 -20.78 2.80
N LEU A 48 -1.61 -19.49 3.17
CA LEU A 48 -2.78 -18.66 3.39
C LEU A 48 -3.61 -18.50 2.11
N VAL A 49 -2.97 -18.27 0.96
CA VAL A 49 -3.65 -18.15 -0.33
C VAL A 49 -4.34 -19.46 -0.72
N ALA A 50 -3.72 -20.61 -0.46
CA ALA A 50 -4.32 -21.92 -0.74
C ALA A 50 -5.54 -22.22 0.16
N GLU A 51 -5.52 -21.75 1.41
CA GLU A 51 -6.62 -21.91 2.38
C GLU A 51 -7.80 -20.98 2.08
N VAL A 52 -7.52 -19.68 1.89
CA VAL A 52 -8.54 -18.64 1.68
C VAL A 52 -9.10 -18.68 0.26
N LYS A 53 -8.27 -19.04 -0.73
CA LYS A 53 -8.58 -18.96 -2.16
C LYS A 53 -9.10 -17.55 -2.51
N PRO A 54 -8.28 -16.51 -2.30
CA PRO A 54 -8.67 -15.14 -2.56
C PRO A 54 -8.94 -14.90 -4.04
N SER A 55 -9.73 -13.88 -4.36
CA SER A 55 -9.88 -13.36 -5.72
C SER A 55 -10.22 -11.87 -5.66
N VAL A 56 -9.94 -11.13 -6.75
CA VAL A 56 -10.31 -9.71 -6.81
C VAL A 56 -11.81 -9.54 -6.65
N LYS A 57 -12.61 -10.44 -7.23
CA LYS A 57 -14.06 -10.45 -7.04
C LYS A 57 -14.48 -10.55 -5.57
N LYS A 58 -13.85 -11.44 -4.78
CA LYS A 58 -14.14 -11.54 -3.35
C LYS A 58 -13.73 -10.27 -2.60
N ALA A 59 -12.57 -9.71 -2.95
CA ALA A 59 -12.10 -8.46 -2.36
C ALA A 59 -13.05 -7.30 -2.66
N GLU A 60 -13.55 -7.18 -3.88
CA GLU A 60 -14.53 -6.16 -4.27
C GLU A 60 -15.86 -6.37 -3.53
N ASP A 61 -16.31 -7.62 -3.40
CA ASP A 61 -17.49 -7.94 -2.62
C ASP A 61 -17.32 -7.45 -1.17
N TRP A 62 -16.18 -7.72 -0.54
CA TRP A 62 -15.86 -7.17 0.80
C TRP A 62 -15.82 -5.64 0.84
N LEU A 63 -15.16 -5.01 -0.14
CA LEU A 63 -15.07 -3.54 -0.23
C LEU A 63 -16.45 -2.88 -0.28
N TRP A 64 -17.43 -3.53 -0.92
CA TRP A 64 -18.80 -3.05 -1.03
C TRP A 64 -19.74 -3.58 0.07
N GLY A 65 -19.22 -4.24 1.11
CA GLY A 65 -20.01 -4.80 2.20
C GLY A 65 -20.90 -5.98 1.79
N ARG A 66 -20.58 -6.66 0.68
CA ARG A 66 -21.23 -7.88 0.22
C ARG A 66 -20.50 -9.09 0.82
N VAL A 67 -21.25 -10.12 1.21
CA VAL A 67 -20.66 -11.39 1.64
C VAL A 67 -20.19 -12.15 0.39
N PRO A 68 -18.89 -12.46 0.24
CA PRO A 68 -18.43 -13.16 -0.94
C PRO A 68 -18.93 -14.61 -0.99
N GLU A 69 -19.14 -15.09 -2.20
CA GLU A 69 -19.50 -16.48 -2.46
C GLU A 69 -18.36 -17.43 -2.02
N GLY A 70 -18.74 -18.52 -1.35
CA GLY A 70 -17.77 -19.51 -0.88
C GLY A 70 -16.88 -19.04 0.27
N SER A 71 -17.26 -17.99 1.00
CA SER A 71 -16.56 -17.58 2.22
C SER A 71 -16.57 -18.73 3.24
N SER A 72 -15.38 -19.20 3.63
CA SER A 72 -15.19 -20.41 4.42
C SER A 72 -15.26 -20.17 5.94
N GLY A 73 -15.70 -18.98 6.37
CA GLY A 73 -15.67 -18.56 7.78
C GLY A 73 -14.27 -18.16 8.29
N VAL A 74 -13.25 -18.21 7.44
CA VAL A 74 -11.93 -17.62 7.70
C VAL A 74 -12.03 -16.09 7.58
N LEU A 75 -11.45 -15.36 8.53
CA LEU A 75 -11.40 -13.90 8.49
C LEU A 75 -10.58 -13.47 7.27
N GLU A 76 -11.22 -12.78 6.34
CA GLU A 76 -10.68 -12.45 5.03
C GLU A 76 -10.79 -10.95 4.80
N PHE A 77 -9.64 -10.27 4.72
CA PHE A 77 -9.56 -8.84 4.45
C PHE A 77 -8.51 -8.56 3.39
N TYR A 78 -8.63 -7.43 2.71
CA TYR A 78 -7.81 -7.07 1.57
C TYR A 78 -7.26 -5.65 1.68
N LEU A 79 -6.22 -5.37 0.90
CA LEU A 79 -5.70 -4.04 0.61
C LEU A 79 -5.77 -3.80 -0.88
N PHE A 80 -6.51 -2.77 -1.29
CA PHE A 80 -6.48 -2.24 -2.64
C PHE A 80 -5.43 -1.16 -2.75
N VAL A 81 -4.55 -1.25 -3.75
CA VAL A 81 -3.54 -0.25 -4.06
C VAL A 81 -3.67 0.14 -5.52
N SER A 82 -3.80 1.44 -5.77
CA SER A 82 -3.93 2.01 -7.11
C SER A 82 -3.02 3.23 -7.26
N GLN A 83 -3.08 3.90 -8.42
CA GLN A 83 -2.24 5.05 -8.70
C GLN A 83 -2.51 6.24 -7.77
N ASP A 84 -3.73 6.38 -7.26
CA ASP A 84 -4.18 7.56 -6.51
C ASP A 84 -4.95 7.21 -5.24
N ARG A 85 -5.12 5.92 -4.92
CA ARG A 85 -5.87 5.48 -3.74
C ARG A 85 -5.31 4.20 -3.11
N ILE A 86 -5.36 4.15 -1.79
CA ILE A 86 -5.17 2.94 -0.98
C ILE A 86 -6.43 2.72 -0.14
N ASP A 87 -6.93 1.47 -0.13
CA ASP A 87 -8.21 1.14 0.50
C ASP A 87 -8.17 -0.29 1.10
N PRO A 88 -7.94 -0.45 2.41
CA PRO A 88 -8.18 -1.71 3.10
C PRO A 88 -9.69 -2.02 3.21
N THR A 89 -10.09 -3.28 3.11
CA THR A 89 -11.49 -3.71 3.34
C THR A 89 -11.87 -3.78 4.83
N TRP A 90 -11.10 -3.10 5.66
CA TRP A 90 -11.29 -2.96 7.10
C TRP A 90 -10.70 -1.61 7.52
N SER A 91 -11.21 -1.03 8.60
CA SER A 91 -10.67 0.20 9.17
C SER A 91 -10.11 -0.06 10.56
N ALA A 92 -8.95 0.52 10.88
CA ALA A 92 -8.43 0.50 12.24
C ALA A 92 -9.07 1.62 13.07
N GLU A 93 -8.86 1.57 14.40
CA GLU A 93 -9.23 2.67 15.29
C GLU A 93 -8.63 4.00 14.79
N GLY A 94 -9.53 4.95 14.54
CA GLY A 94 -9.22 6.30 14.10
C GLY A 94 -9.31 6.53 12.60
N ASP A 95 -9.57 5.53 11.75
CA ASP A 95 -9.92 5.71 10.33
C ASP A 95 -8.84 6.44 9.48
N TYR A 96 -7.57 6.14 9.75
CA TYR A 96 -6.42 6.75 9.07
C TYR A 96 -5.87 5.92 7.89
N ASP A 97 -6.41 4.72 7.66
CA ASP A 97 -5.74 3.69 6.85
C ASP A 97 -6.15 3.67 5.37
N PHE A 98 -7.13 4.50 4.98
CA PHE A 98 -7.68 4.56 3.62
C PHE A 98 -7.82 6.00 3.11
N GLY A 99 -7.61 6.20 1.81
CA GLY A 99 -7.81 7.50 1.17
C GLY A 99 -6.93 7.76 -0.04
N SER A 100 -6.81 9.04 -0.39
CA SER A 100 -6.05 9.48 -1.56
C SER A 100 -4.54 9.42 -1.34
N VAL A 101 -3.80 9.03 -2.38
CA VAL A 101 -2.36 8.76 -2.31
C VAL A 101 -1.58 9.57 -3.33
N THR A 102 -0.47 10.15 -2.89
CA THR A 102 0.54 10.76 -3.76
C THR A 102 1.85 9.98 -3.63
N TRP A 103 2.27 9.31 -4.70
CA TRP A 103 3.51 8.55 -4.73
C TRP A 103 4.72 9.48 -4.85
N THR A 104 5.66 9.38 -3.90
CA THR A 104 6.76 10.33 -3.75
C THR A 104 8.10 9.79 -4.22
N ALA A 105 8.32 8.47 -4.17
CA ALA A 105 9.55 7.83 -4.62
C ALA A 105 9.38 6.32 -4.83
N ARG A 106 10.26 5.74 -5.65
CA ARG A 106 10.51 4.30 -5.67
C ARG A 106 12.01 4.02 -5.68
N GLU A 107 12.45 3.15 -4.77
CA GLU A 107 13.84 2.72 -4.60
C GLU A 107 13.87 1.19 -4.47
N GLY A 108 14.26 0.50 -5.54
CA GLY A 108 14.27 -0.96 -5.56
C GLY A 108 12.88 -1.54 -5.29
N ASN A 109 12.73 -2.30 -4.21
CA ASN A 109 11.48 -2.95 -3.82
C ASN A 109 10.59 -2.09 -2.90
N VAL A 110 10.95 -0.83 -2.65
CA VAL A 110 10.21 0.08 -1.77
C VAL A 110 9.59 1.22 -2.58
N SER A 111 8.28 1.38 -2.48
CA SER A 111 7.55 2.56 -2.95
C SER A 111 7.13 3.40 -1.75
N ARG A 112 7.38 4.71 -1.79
CA ARG A 112 6.98 5.68 -0.77
C ARG A 112 5.83 6.53 -1.26
N PHE A 113 4.97 6.93 -0.34
CA PHE A 113 3.80 7.72 -0.64
C PHE A 113 3.40 8.62 0.52
N LEU A 114 2.56 9.60 0.21
CA LEU A 114 1.79 10.39 1.17
C LEU A 114 0.33 9.97 1.05
N LEU A 115 -0.27 9.56 2.17
CA LEU A 115 -1.69 9.23 2.28
C LEU A 115 -2.40 10.41 2.94
N ARG A 116 -3.46 10.88 2.30
CA ARG A 116 -4.44 11.77 2.91
C ARG A 116 -5.70 10.95 3.20
N PRO A 117 -5.98 10.62 4.48
CA PRO A 117 -7.14 9.83 4.84
C PRO A 117 -8.44 10.54 4.47
N ASP A 118 -9.44 9.79 4.01
CA ASP A 118 -10.72 10.39 3.61
C ASP A 118 -11.46 11.00 4.81
N ASP A 119 -11.37 10.37 5.99
CA ASP A 119 -12.01 10.84 7.23
C ASP A 119 -11.21 11.91 7.98
N HIS A 120 -9.93 12.13 7.58
CA HIS A 120 -9.03 13.15 8.16
C HIS A 120 -8.31 13.92 7.05
N PRO A 121 -9.04 14.72 6.25
CA PRO A 121 -8.49 15.34 5.04
C PRO A 121 -7.44 16.43 5.30
N ASP A 122 -7.31 16.89 6.55
CA ASP A 122 -6.28 17.83 7.02
C ASP A 122 -4.99 17.14 7.47
N VAL A 123 -4.96 15.80 7.52
CA VAL A 123 -3.81 14.99 7.88
C VAL A 123 -3.15 14.44 6.62
N GLU A 124 -1.82 14.41 6.61
CA GLU A 124 -1.03 13.75 5.58
C GLU A 124 -0.02 12.83 6.26
N LEU A 125 -0.08 11.54 5.94
CA LEU A 125 0.73 10.49 6.55
C LEU A 125 1.76 9.99 5.54
N GLU A 126 3.01 9.91 5.96
CA GLU A 126 4.01 9.19 5.19
C GLU A 126 3.74 7.69 5.26
N GLY A 127 3.90 7.01 4.13
CA GLY A 127 3.79 5.58 4.07
C GLY A 127 4.76 4.95 3.08
N LEU A 128 4.92 3.65 3.22
CA LEU A 128 5.71 2.84 2.31
C LEU A 128 5.08 1.48 2.07
N ILE A 129 5.26 0.98 0.85
CA ILE A 129 5.00 -0.41 0.48
C ILE A 129 6.33 -1.05 0.09
N ARG A 130 6.66 -2.18 0.73
CA ARG A 130 7.80 -3.02 0.35
C ARG A 130 7.30 -4.31 -0.28
N ARG A 131 7.66 -4.55 -1.53
CA ARG A 131 7.39 -5.78 -2.27
C ARG A 131 8.49 -6.01 -3.32
N ALA A 132 9.22 -7.11 -3.20
CA ALA A 132 10.11 -7.56 -4.27
C ALA A 132 9.29 -8.21 -5.41
N GLU A 133 9.76 -8.13 -6.65
CA GLU A 133 9.01 -8.58 -7.84
C GLU A 133 8.55 -10.05 -7.72
N ASP A 134 9.42 -10.93 -7.23
CA ASP A 134 9.14 -12.37 -7.05
C ASP A 134 8.63 -12.72 -5.65
N SER A 135 8.27 -11.73 -4.83
CA SER A 135 7.81 -11.95 -3.46
C SER A 135 6.29 -11.95 -3.39
N ALA A 136 5.75 -13.02 -2.79
CA ALA A 136 4.38 -13.07 -2.33
C ALA A 136 4.15 -12.18 -1.10
N VAL A 137 5.20 -11.81 -0.34
CA VAL A 137 5.09 -10.98 0.85
C VAL A 137 5.08 -9.50 0.49
N VAL A 138 4.12 -8.77 1.05
CA VAL A 138 3.93 -7.32 0.94
C VAL A 138 3.88 -6.71 2.32
N GLU A 139 4.73 -5.71 2.55
CA GLU A 139 4.72 -4.88 3.75
C GLU A 139 4.05 -3.56 3.43
N TYR A 140 3.05 -3.17 4.22
CA TYR A 140 2.45 -1.85 4.19
C TYR A 140 2.73 -1.18 5.52
N THR A 141 3.36 -0.01 5.49
CA THR A 141 3.65 0.76 6.70
C THR A 141 3.15 2.18 6.56
N LEU A 142 2.42 2.64 7.57
CA LEU A 142 2.11 4.04 7.80
C LEU A 142 2.96 4.57 8.96
N LEU A 143 3.56 5.73 8.75
CA LEU A 143 4.38 6.44 9.72
C LEU A 143 3.55 7.51 10.42
N ASP A 144 3.92 7.82 11.65
CA ASP A 144 3.36 8.90 12.45
C ASP A 144 1.83 8.94 12.54
N VAL A 145 1.18 7.77 12.55
CA VAL A 145 -0.27 7.67 12.65
C VAL A 145 -0.73 8.16 14.03
N PRO A 146 -1.68 9.10 14.12
CA PRO A 146 -2.21 9.56 15.40
C PRO A 146 -2.76 8.41 16.27
N ALA A 147 -2.43 8.45 17.56
CA ALA A 147 -2.84 7.46 18.56
C ALA A 147 -3.11 8.15 19.91
N GLN A 148 -3.68 7.41 20.88
CA GLN A 148 -4.07 7.97 22.19
C GLN A 148 -2.93 8.69 22.94
N ASN A 149 -1.67 8.31 22.71
CA ASN A 149 -0.49 8.89 23.37
C ASN A 149 0.60 9.32 22.37
N GLY A 150 0.23 10.08 21.34
CA GLY A 150 1.16 10.65 20.36
C GLY A 150 0.97 10.04 18.98
N THR A 151 2.07 9.64 18.34
CA THR A 151 2.06 8.99 17.02
C THR A 151 2.59 7.57 17.12
N ALA A 152 2.17 6.71 16.18
CA ALA A 152 2.61 5.33 16.10
C ALA A 152 2.94 4.95 14.65
N MET A 153 3.95 4.11 14.49
CA MET A 153 4.18 3.41 13.23
C MET A 153 3.26 2.18 13.19
N ARG A 154 2.50 2.04 12.10
CA ARG A 154 1.62 0.89 11.88
C ARG A 154 2.14 0.10 10.68
N THR A 155 2.59 -1.13 10.92
CA THR A 155 2.99 -2.06 9.87
C THR A 155 1.99 -3.19 9.78
N THR A 156 1.47 -3.42 8.58
CA THR A 156 0.54 -4.50 8.25
C THR A 156 1.13 -5.33 7.12
N TRP A 157 1.00 -6.65 7.24
CA TRP A 157 1.51 -7.59 6.27
C TRP A 157 0.39 -8.13 5.40
N PHE A 158 0.69 -8.26 4.11
CA PHE A 158 -0.22 -8.80 3.12
C PHE A 158 0.50 -9.83 2.25
N CYS A 159 -0.29 -10.67 1.59
CA CYS A 159 0.14 -11.68 0.65
C CYS A 159 -0.41 -11.32 -0.73
N ALA A 160 0.49 -11.15 -1.70
CA ALA A 160 0.12 -11.12 -3.10
C ALA A 160 -0.42 -12.48 -3.52
N PHE A 161 -1.48 -12.46 -4.31
CA PHE A 161 -2.06 -13.62 -4.95
C PHE A 161 -2.25 -13.29 -6.41
N ASP A 162 -1.87 -14.22 -7.28
CA ASP A 162 -2.18 -14.09 -8.70
C ASP A 162 -3.63 -14.52 -8.91
N GLU A 163 -4.36 -13.79 -9.74
CA GLU A 163 -5.56 -14.38 -10.34
C GLU A 163 -5.06 -15.50 -11.24
N ALA A 164 -5.43 -16.75 -10.93
CA ALA A 164 -5.29 -17.82 -11.90
C ALA A 164 -6.00 -17.34 -13.17
N GLN A 165 -5.25 -17.09 -14.25
CA GLN A 165 -5.86 -16.72 -15.51
C GLN A 165 -6.79 -17.88 -15.89
N GLU A 166 -8.11 -17.63 -15.87
CA GLU A 166 -9.05 -18.53 -16.49
C GLU A 166 -8.59 -18.69 -17.95
N THR A 167 -8.17 -19.90 -18.28
CA THR A 167 -7.69 -20.30 -19.61
C THR A 167 -8.83 -20.88 -20.41
#